data_AF-A0A7S0E8N5-F1
#
_entry.id   AF-A0A7S0E8N5-F1
#
_cell.length_a   1.000
_cell.length_b   1.000
_cell.length_c   1.000
_cell.angle_alpha   90.00
_cell.angle_beta   90.00
_cell.angle_gamma   90.00
#
_symmetry.space_group_name_H-M   'P 1'
#
loop_
_entity.id
_entity.type
_entity.pdbx_description
1 polymer ?
#
loop_
_entity_poly.entity_id
_entity_poly.type
_entity_poly.pdbx_seq_one_letter_code
_entity_poly.pdbx_strand_id
1 'polypeptide(L)'
;VDVVREKVEKLEKLAEQVLESHGPEAEILQDIYERIDRMDPATFEVRATEILIGLGFSHAFLEKKTKDLSGGWRMRVSLGRALLLQPVLLLLDEPTNHLDMESCCWLESYLAKYPGILVLVSHSEDFLNGVCSHIIHLTSKRKFVYYGGNYDSFVKTKRETDINQMKRYEKEQADIKHLKEFIASCGTYANLVKQAQSK
;
A
#
# COMPACT_ATOMS: atom_id res chain seq x y z
N VAL A 1 22.78 -7.69 10.57
CA VAL A 1 23.15 -7.14 11.89
C VAL A 1 23.80 -5.76 11.75
N ASP A 2 24.84 -5.61 10.93
CA ASP A 2 25.59 -4.35 10.74
C ASP A 2 24.72 -3.13 10.42
N VAL A 3 23.71 -3.32 9.58
CA VAL A 3 22.77 -2.26 9.17
C VAL A 3 22.00 -1.69 10.36
N VAL A 4 21.62 -2.56 11.29
CA VAL A 4 20.85 -2.12 12.46
C VAL A 4 21.78 -1.44 13.45
N ARG A 5 23.03 -1.93 13.62
CA ARG A 5 24.06 -1.23 14.40
C ARG A 5 24.33 0.18 13.85
N GLU A 6 24.52 0.31 12.55
CA GLU A 6 24.68 1.61 11.88
C GLU A 6 23.46 2.53 12.11
N LYS A 7 22.26 1.95 12.20
CA LYS A 7 21.05 2.71 12.47
C LYS A 7 20.96 3.18 13.92
N VAL A 8 21.35 2.33 14.88
CA VAL A 8 21.45 2.66 16.30
C VAL A 8 22.45 3.80 16.51
N GLU A 9 23.65 3.69 15.95
CA GLU A 9 24.68 4.75 16.04
C GLU A 9 24.18 6.09 15.48
N LYS A 10 23.37 6.07 14.41
CA LYS A 10 22.74 7.28 13.85
C LYS A 10 21.67 7.86 14.78
N LEU A 11 20.92 7.01 15.48
CA LEU A 11 19.90 7.45 16.43
C LEU A 11 20.55 8.02 17.71
N GLU A 12 21.63 7.41 18.19
CA GLU A 12 22.42 7.91 19.32
C GLU A 12 22.99 9.31 19.02
N LYS A 13 23.61 9.48 17.84
CA LYS A 13 24.09 10.81 17.40
C LYS A 13 22.96 11.83 17.26
N LEU A 14 21.79 11.41 16.80
CA LEU A 14 20.63 12.30 16.72
C LEU A 14 20.14 12.69 18.12
N ALA A 15 20.13 11.75 19.08
CA ALA A 15 19.78 12.04 20.47
C ALA A 15 20.74 13.06 21.08
N GLU A 16 22.05 12.90 20.89
CA GLU A 16 23.07 13.86 21.33
C GLU A 16 22.82 15.26 20.74
N GLN A 17 22.57 15.35 19.43
CA GLN A 17 22.29 16.63 18.76
C GLN A 17 21.02 17.31 19.29
N VAL A 18 19.96 16.54 19.53
CA VAL A 18 18.70 17.07 20.08
C VAL A 18 18.91 17.54 21.51
N LEU A 19 19.65 16.78 22.32
CA LEU A 19 19.98 17.13 23.69
C LEU A 19 20.77 18.45 23.77
N GLU A 20 21.76 18.64 22.89
CA GLU A 20 22.56 19.87 22.83
C GLU A 20 21.75 21.09 22.37
N SER A 21 20.83 20.91 21.42
CA SER A 21 20.12 22.02 20.77
C SER A 21 18.81 22.43 21.45
N HIS A 22 18.06 21.46 22.00
CA HIS A 22 16.73 21.66 22.56
C HIS A 22 16.66 21.33 24.07
N GLY A 23 17.75 20.83 24.65
CA GLY A 23 17.82 20.45 26.06
C GLY A 23 17.18 19.10 26.37
N PRO A 24 17.25 18.65 27.64
CA PRO A 24 16.80 17.33 28.07
C PRO A 24 15.28 17.15 28.09
N GLU A 25 14.51 18.23 27.99
CA GLU A 25 13.04 18.20 28.04
C GLU A 25 12.39 18.06 26.66
N ALA A 26 13.17 17.92 25.59
CA ALA A 26 12.62 17.77 24.25
C ALA A 26 11.83 16.45 24.12
N GLU A 27 10.53 16.53 23.81
CA GLU A 27 9.64 15.36 23.68
C GLU A 27 10.17 14.30 22.70
N ILE A 28 10.90 14.74 21.67
CA ILE A 28 11.47 13.88 20.62
C ILE A 28 12.57 12.94 21.17
N LEU A 29 13.24 13.29 22.28
CA LEU A 29 14.27 12.44 22.89
C LEU A 29 13.68 11.11 23.35
N GLN A 30 12.49 11.13 23.94
CA GLN A 30 11.81 9.92 24.41
C GLN A 30 11.56 8.95 23.25
N ASP A 31 11.02 9.45 22.12
CA ASP A 31 10.80 8.64 20.92
C ASP A 31 12.09 8.03 20.36
N ILE A 32 13.20 8.78 20.41
CA ILE A 32 14.51 8.31 19.94
C ILE A 32 15.02 7.18 20.84
N TYR A 33 14.99 7.37 22.16
CA TYR A 33 15.43 6.34 23.12
C TYR A 33 14.57 5.08 23.05
N GLU A 34 13.24 5.21 23.00
CA GLU A 34 12.35 4.05 22.82
C GLU A 34 12.67 3.28 21.54
N ARG A 35 13.10 3.99 20.48
CA ARG A 35 13.49 3.36 19.22
C ARG A 35 14.84 2.65 19.30
N ILE A 36 15.79 3.21 20.06
CA ILE A 36 17.08 2.57 20.34
C ILE A 36 16.86 1.31 21.18
N ASP A 37 16.00 1.34 22.19
CA ASP A 37 15.70 0.19 23.05
C ASP A 37 15.04 -0.96 22.26
N ARG A 38 14.13 -0.64 21.33
CA ARG A 38 13.57 -1.65 20.40
C ARG A 38 14.62 -2.25 19.46
N MET A 39 15.77 -1.60 19.37
CA MET A 39 16.92 -1.95 18.58
C MET A 39 18.07 -2.44 19.48
N ASP A 40 17.75 -3.23 20.51
CA ASP A 40 18.75 -3.84 21.39
C ASP A 40 19.69 -4.82 20.63
N PRO A 41 21.01 -4.57 20.65
CA PRO A 41 22.04 -5.47 20.14
C PRO A 41 21.92 -6.93 20.57
N ALA A 42 21.49 -7.20 21.80
CA ALA A 42 21.47 -8.54 22.37
C ALA A 42 20.36 -9.43 21.78
N THR A 43 19.24 -8.84 21.38
CA THR A 43 18.07 -9.58 20.85
C THR A 43 18.06 -9.67 19.32
N PHE A 44 18.94 -8.95 18.63
CA PHE A 44 18.92 -8.84 17.17
C PHE A 44 19.16 -10.14 16.44
N GLU A 45 20.14 -10.93 16.85
CA GLU A 45 20.48 -12.15 16.13
C GLU A 45 19.32 -13.15 16.19
N VAL A 46 18.65 -13.23 17.35
CA VAL A 46 17.46 -14.05 17.55
C VAL A 46 16.33 -13.57 16.64
N ARG A 47 15.98 -12.27 16.69
CA ARG A 47 14.93 -11.69 15.84
C ARG A 47 15.22 -11.82 14.35
N ALA A 48 16.47 -11.60 13.93
CA ALA A 48 16.88 -11.72 12.54
C ALA A 48 16.72 -13.17 12.07
N THR A 49 17.09 -14.13 12.92
CA THR A 49 16.91 -15.56 12.66
C THR A 49 15.44 -15.94 12.56
N GLU A 50 14.59 -15.48 13.47
CA GLU A 50 13.14 -15.72 13.43
C GLU A 50 12.50 -15.18 12.14
N ILE A 51 12.86 -13.95 11.75
CA ILE A 51 12.37 -13.33 10.51
C ILE A 51 12.83 -14.13 9.29
N LEU A 52 14.11 -14.52 9.23
CA LEU A 52 14.63 -15.28 8.09
C LEU A 52 14.02 -16.68 8.02
N ILE A 53 13.84 -17.37 9.15
CA ILE A 53 13.16 -18.67 9.19
C ILE A 53 11.71 -18.54 8.72
N GLY A 54 11.00 -17.50 9.17
CA GLY A 54 9.64 -17.19 8.69
C GLY A 54 9.55 -16.87 7.20
N LEU A 55 10.64 -16.36 6.61
CA LEU A 55 10.80 -16.18 5.16
C LEU A 55 11.32 -17.45 4.45
N GLY A 56 11.31 -18.61 5.11
CA GLY A 56 11.64 -19.91 4.52
C GLY A 56 13.12 -20.27 4.51
N PHE A 57 13.99 -19.57 5.24
CA PHE A 57 15.39 -19.97 5.37
C PHE A 57 15.55 -21.13 6.35
N SER A 58 16.29 -22.15 5.97
CA SER A 58 16.73 -23.19 6.91
C SER A 58 17.97 -22.73 7.68
N HIS A 59 18.22 -23.32 8.86
CA HIS A 59 19.41 -22.99 9.67
C HIS A 59 20.72 -23.11 8.89
N ALA A 60 20.86 -24.12 8.03
CA ALA A 60 22.04 -24.30 7.18
C ALA A 60 22.21 -23.19 6.11
N PHE A 61 21.14 -22.48 5.76
CA PHE A 61 21.17 -21.38 4.80
C PHE A 61 21.52 -20.04 5.45
N LEU A 62 21.38 -19.89 6.77
CA LEU A 62 21.67 -18.64 7.48
C LEU A 62 23.17 -18.30 7.47
N GLU A 63 24.04 -19.31 7.48
CA GLU A 63 25.50 -19.13 7.46
C GLU A 63 26.08 -18.91 6.06
N LYS A 64 25.27 -19.07 5.01
CA LYS A 64 25.75 -18.89 3.63
C LYS A 64 25.99 -17.42 3.31
N LYS A 65 27.06 -17.16 2.57
CA LYS A 65 27.35 -15.81 2.08
C LYS A 65 26.30 -15.40 1.05
N THR A 66 25.86 -14.14 1.13
CA THR A 66 24.82 -13.58 0.24
C THR A 66 25.19 -13.65 -1.25
N LYS A 67 26.48 -13.65 -1.58
CA LYS A 67 26.98 -13.81 -2.95
C LYS A 67 26.64 -15.17 -3.57
N ASP A 68 26.51 -16.20 -2.74
CA ASP A 68 26.24 -17.59 -3.17
C ASP A 68 24.74 -17.90 -3.22
N LEU A 69 23.89 -16.95 -2.82
CA LEU A 69 22.43 -17.05 -2.90
C LEU A 69 21.91 -16.70 -4.30
N SER A 70 20.83 -17.37 -4.72
CA SER A 70 20.10 -17.00 -5.94
C SER A 70 19.43 -15.63 -5.79
N GLY A 71 18.99 -15.02 -6.90
CA GLY A 71 18.32 -13.72 -6.89
C GLY A 71 17.09 -13.67 -5.96
N GLY A 72 16.25 -14.71 -5.99
CA GLY A 72 15.08 -14.80 -5.10
C GLY A 72 15.47 -14.84 -3.62
N TRP A 73 16.49 -15.63 -3.26
CA TRP A 73 17.00 -15.66 -1.88
C TRP A 73 17.59 -14.32 -1.45
N ARG A 74 18.31 -13.61 -2.33
CA ARG A 74 18.81 -12.26 -2.03
C ARG A 74 17.67 -11.26 -1.80
N MET A 75 16.59 -11.35 -2.57
CA MET A 75 15.38 -10.57 -2.32
C MET A 75 14.80 -10.87 -0.94
N ARG A 76 14.67 -12.15 -0.55
CA ARG A 76 14.18 -12.53 0.78
C ARG A 76 15.08 -12.00 1.91
N VAL A 77 16.42 -12.02 1.74
CA VAL A 77 17.35 -11.38 2.70
C VAL A 77 17.10 -9.87 2.79
N SER A 78 16.87 -9.20 1.64
CA SER A 78 16.57 -7.77 1.61
C SER A 78 15.25 -7.44 2.34
N LEU A 79 14.21 -8.25 2.11
CA LEU A 79 12.95 -8.14 2.83
C LEU A 79 13.14 -8.35 4.33
N GLY A 80 13.86 -9.40 4.74
CA GLY A 80 14.16 -9.65 6.15
C GLY A 80 14.92 -8.50 6.82
N ARG A 81 15.86 -7.87 6.12
CA ARG A 81 16.55 -6.65 6.58
C ARG A 81 15.59 -5.49 6.77
N ALA A 82 14.64 -5.27 5.84
CA ALA A 82 13.65 -4.20 5.95
C ALA A 82 12.69 -4.42 7.13
N LEU A 83 12.24 -5.67 7.34
CA LEU A 83 11.39 -6.06 8.47
C LEU A 83 12.11 -5.90 9.80
N LEU A 84 13.38 -6.30 9.87
CA LEU A 84 14.20 -6.19 11.09
C LEU A 84 14.38 -4.72 11.53
N LEU A 85 14.54 -3.80 10.56
CA LEU A 85 14.72 -2.37 10.85
C LEU A 85 13.47 -1.68 11.40
N GLN A 86 12.27 -2.25 11.19
CA GLN A 86 10.99 -1.67 11.62
C GLN A 86 10.91 -0.13 11.42
N PRO A 87 11.02 0.36 10.17
CA PRO A 87 10.87 1.78 9.90
C PRO A 87 9.48 2.31 10.28
N VAL A 88 9.31 3.63 10.38
CA VAL A 88 7.98 4.23 10.64
C VAL A 88 7.09 4.08 9.41
N LEU A 89 7.69 4.11 8.22
CA LEU A 89 7.04 3.88 6.94
C LEU A 89 7.78 2.76 6.22
N LEU A 90 7.07 1.67 5.93
CA LEU A 90 7.57 0.55 5.15
C LEU A 90 6.83 0.51 3.81
N LEU A 91 7.59 0.56 2.72
CA LEU A 91 7.06 0.44 1.35
C LEU A 91 7.47 -0.93 0.80
N LEU A 92 6.50 -1.75 0.42
CA LEU A 92 6.73 -3.06 -0.17
C LEU A 92 6.06 -3.13 -1.55
N ASP A 93 6.86 -3.47 -2.55
CA ASP A 93 6.40 -3.68 -3.93
C ASP A 93 6.45 -5.18 -4.24
N GLU A 94 5.28 -5.80 -4.38
CA GLU A 94 5.08 -7.23 -4.62
C GLU A 94 5.95 -8.15 -3.73
N PRO A 95 5.86 -8.05 -2.38
CA PRO A 95 6.75 -8.78 -1.47
C PRO A 95 6.50 -10.29 -1.45
N THR A 96 5.34 -10.74 -1.94
CA THR A 96 4.98 -12.15 -2.09
C THR A 96 5.70 -12.82 -3.26
N ASN A 97 6.35 -12.05 -4.13
CA ASN A 97 7.11 -12.62 -5.24
C ASN A 97 8.27 -13.48 -4.72
N HIS A 98 8.46 -14.64 -5.34
CA HIS A 98 9.49 -15.60 -4.96
C HIS A 98 9.35 -16.17 -3.53
N LEU A 99 8.21 -15.95 -2.86
CA LEU A 99 7.84 -16.64 -1.63
C LEU A 99 7.00 -17.88 -1.94
N ASP A 100 7.22 -18.92 -1.14
CA ASP A 100 6.37 -20.10 -1.07
C ASP A 100 5.17 -19.83 -0.15
N MET A 101 4.13 -20.65 -0.24
CA MET A 101 2.85 -20.41 0.45
C MET A 101 3.01 -20.23 1.96
N GLU A 102 3.84 -21.05 2.60
CA GLU A 102 4.08 -20.98 4.05
C GLU A 102 4.72 -19.64 4.44
N SER A 103 5.77 -19.23 3.71
CA SER A 103 6.41 -17.92 3.91
C SER A 103 5.46 -16.75 3.64
N CYS A 104 4.55 -16.87 2.67
CA CYS A 104 3.52 -15.86 2.40
C CYS A 104 2.56 -15.72 3.58
N CYS A 105 2.01 -16.82 4.10
CA CYS A 105 1.12 -16.81 5.26
C CYS A 105 1.80 -16.26 6.53
N TRP A 106 3.08 -16.60 6.73
CA TRP A 106 3.86 -16.02 7.82
C TRP A 106 4.03 -14.51 7.64
N LEU A 107 4.39 -14.06 6.44
CA LEU A 107 4.57 -12.64 6.13
C LEU A 107 3.27 -11.85 6.31
N GLU A 108 2.14 -12.40 5.87
CA GLU A 108 0.81 -11.82 6.06
C GLU A 108 0.51 -11.60 7.54
N SER A 109 0.71 -12.66 8.35
CA SER A 109 0.49 -12.61 9.80
C SER A 109 1.44 -11.63 10.51
N TYR A 110 2.67 -11.51 10.02
CA TYR A 110 3.66 -10.58 10.53
C TYR A 110 3.29 -9.12 10.21
N LEU A 111 2.92 -8.84 8.95
CA LEU A 111 2.58 -7.51 8.48
C LEU A 111 1.24 -7.00 9.02
N ALA A 112 0.27 -7.89 9.27
CA ALA A 112 -1.00 -7.53 9.89
C ALA A 112 -0.83 -6.92 11.30
N LYS A 113 0.28 -7.23 11.98
CA LYS A 113 0.63 -6.72 13.32
C LYS A 113 1.72 -5.65 13.27
N TYR A 114 2.04 -5.14 12.09
CA TYR A 114 3.11 -4.17 11.93
C TYR A 114 2.75 -2.86 12.65
N PRO A 115 3.61 -2.35 13.57
CA PRO A 115 3.27 -1.19 14.39
C PRO A 115 3.38 0.15 13.64
N GLY A 116 4.00 0.17 12.44
CA GLY A 116 4.22 1.36 11.64
C GLY A 116 3.22 1.52 10.49
N ILE A 117 3.47 2.50 9.64
CA ILE A 117 2.72 2.71 8.40
C ILE A 117 3.26 1.74 7.35
N LEU A 118 2.37 0.92 6.80
CA LEU A 118 2.68 0.00 5.71
C LEU A 118 1.98 0.45 4.43
N VAL A 119 2.75 0.62 3.36
CA VAL A 119 2.23 0.77 2.00
C VAL A 119 2.66 -0.45 1.21
N LEU A 120 1.69 -1.18 0.72
CA LEU A 120 1.88 -2.46 0.08
C LEU A 120 1.27 -2.42 -1.32
N VAL A 121 2.04 -2.87 -2.31
CA VAL A 121 1.56 -3.21 -3.65
C VAL A 121 1.56 -4.74 -3.77
N SER A 122 0.42 -5.31 -4.11
CA SER A 122 0.29 -6.75 -4.36
C SER A 122 -0.83 -7.02 -5.38
N HIS A 123 -0.65 -8.08 -6.16
CA HIS A 123 -1.71 -8.65 -6.99
C HIS A 123 -2.54 -9.74 -6.26
N SER A 124 -2.16 -10.13 -5.04
CA SER A 124 -2.85 -11.18 -4.28
C SER A 124 -4.00 -10.60 -3.46
N GLU A 125 -5.23 -11.00 -3.77
CA GLU A 125 -6.46 -10.52 -3.10
C GLU A 125 -6.49 -10.94 -1.62
N ASP A 126 -6.15 -12.20 -1.32
CA ASP A 126 -6.13 -12.73 0.04
C ASP A 126 -5.12 -11.99 0.92
N PHE A 127 -3.92 -11.73 0.39
CA PHE A 127 -2.86 -11.03 1.11
C PHE A 127 -3.23 -9.57 1.40
N LEU A 128 -3.83 -8.88 0.42
CA LEU A 128 -4.34 -7.52 0.63
C LEU A 128 -5.48 -7.51 1.67
N ASN A 129 -6.36 -8.51 1.64
CA ASN A 129 -7.45 -8.62 2.60
C ASN A 129 -6.97 -8.87 4.04
N GLY A 130 -5.92 -9.68 4.23
CA GLY A 130 -5.38 -10.01 5.54
C GLY A 130 -4.57 -8.88 6.17
N VAL A 131 -3.89 -8.05 5.36
CA VAL A 131 -2.95 -7.03 5.85
C VAL A 131 -3.51 -5.61 5.77
N CYS A 132 -4.22 -5.26 4.69
CA CYS A 132 -4.57 -3.86 4.42
C CYS A 132 -5.89 -3.45 5.06
N SER A 133 -5.86 -2.32 5.77
CA SER A 133 -7.05 -1.66 6.31
C SER A 133 -7.71 -0.67 5.35
N HIS A 134 -6.97 -0.25 4.32
CA HIS A 134 -7.40 0.73 3.32
C HIS A 134 -6.80 0.38 1.97
N ILE A 135 -7.52 0.72 0.89
CA ILE A 135 -7.10 0.45 -0.48
C ILE A 135 -6.97 1.76 -1.26
N ILE A 136 -5.84 1.94 -1.92
CA ILE A 136 -5.59 3.02 -2.87
C ILE A 136 -5.71 2.44 -4.28
N HIS A 137 -6.74 2.84 -5.01
CA HIS A 137 -6.95 2.41 -6.39
C HIS A 137 -6.42 3.45 -7.38
N LEU A 138 -5.47 3.05 -8.24
CA LEU A 138 -5.05 3.83 -9.40
C LEU A 138 -6.03 3.60 -10.56
N THR A 139 -6.78 4.63 -10.90
CA THR A 139 -7.77 4.59 -11.99
C THR A 139 -7.11 4.74 -13.37
N SER A 140 -7.79 4.33 -14.44
CA SER A 140 -7.33 4.50 -15.84
C SER A 140 -7.07 5.96 -16.23
N LYS A 141 -7.68 6.92 -15.51
CA LYS A 141 -7.45 8.36 -15.67
C LYS A 141 -6.21 8.86 -14.89
N ARG A 142 -5.36 7.94 -14.40
CA ARG A 142 -4.17 8.21 -13.57
C ARG A 142 -4.47 9.00 -12.30
N LYS A 143 -5.64 8.76 -11.69
CA LYS A 143 -6.02 9.35 -10.40
C LYS A 143 -6.06 8.28 -9.33
N PHE A 144 -5.56 8.61 -8.14
CA PHE A 144 -5.71 7.80 -6.95
C PHE A 144 -7.07 8.05 -6.29
N VAL A 145 -7.78 6.97 -5.98
CA VAL A 145 -9.04 6.99 -5.23
C VAL A 145 -8.86 6.12 -4.00
N TYR A 146 -9.22 6.67 -2.85
CA TYR A 146 -9.08 6.03 -1.56
C TYR A 146 -10.37 5.33 -1.15
N TYR A 147 -10.25 4.10 -0.66
CA TYR A 147 -11.35 3.30 -0.13
C TYR A 147 -10.99 2.83 1.28
N GLY A 148 -11.92 3.01 2.21
CA GLY A 148 -11.81 2.45 3.56
C GLY A 148 -12.24 0.99 3.59
N GLY A 149 -11.57 0.20 4.42
CA GLY A 149 -11.82 -1.23 4.55
C GLY A 149 -10.85 -2.09 3.75
N ASN A 150 -11.04 -3.40 3.86
CA ASN A 150 -10.25 -4.41 3.18
C ASN A 150 -10.54 -4.46 1.66
N TYR A 151 -9.80 -5.30 0.95
CA TYR A 151 -9.91 -5.44 -0.51
C TYR A 151 -11.33 -5.88 -0.95
N ASP A 152 -11.99 -6.77 -0.23
CA ASP A 152 -13.37 -7.19 -0.53
C ASP A 152 -14.37 -6.03 -0.49
N SER A 153 -14.24 -5.18 0.53
CA SER A 153 -15.08 -3.99 0.70
C SER A 153 -14.84 -3.00 -0.44
N PHE A 154 -13.59 -2.84 -0.85
CA PHE A 154 -13.22 -2.05 -2.02
C PHE A 154 -13.86 -2.60 -3.30
N VAL A 155 -13.76 -3.89 -3.59
CA VAL A 155 -14.30 -4.50 -4.81
C VAL A 155 -15.82 -4.32 -4.88
N LYS A 156 -16.53 -4.53 -3.76
CA LYS A 156 -17.98 -4.29 -3.67
C LYS A 156 -18.34 -2.82 -3.95
N THR A 157 -17.69 -1.90 -3.24
CA THR A 157 -17.95 -0.45 -3.37
C THR A 157 -17.66 0.05 -4.78
N LYS A 158 -16.56 -0.43 -5.38
CA LYS A 158 -16.18 -0.09 -6.76
C LYS A 158 -17.24 -0.59 -7.75
N ARG A 159 -17.69 -1.84 -7.62
CA ARG A 159 -18.71 -2.42 -8.50
C ARG A 159 -20.02 -1.63 -8.44
N GLU A 160 -20.47 -1.25 -7.24
CA GLU A 160 -21.67 -0.43 -7.07
C GLU A 160 -21.50 0.96 -7.70
N THR A 161 -20.33 1.58 -7.51
CA THR A 161 -20.00 2.88 -8.09
C THR A 161 -20.01 2.82 -9.62
N ASP A 162 -19.43 1.78 -10.21
CA ASP A 162 -19.37 1.58 -11.67
C ASP A 162 -20.77 1.36 -12.26
N ILE A 163 -21.61 0.56 -11.61
CA ILE A 163 -23.02 0.36 -12.02
C ILE A 163 -23.80 1.67 -11.97
N ASN A 164 -23.63 2.45 -10.90
CA ASN A 164 -24.29 3.74 -10.76
C ASN A 164 -23.83 4.76 -11.81
N GLN A 165 -22.54 4.75 -12.16
CA GLN A 165 -21.99 5.59 -13.22
C GLN A 165 -22.55 5.20 -14.60
N MET A 166 -22.62 3.90 -14.92
CA MET A 166 -23.22 3.44 -16.19
C MET A 166 -24.70 3.85 -16.29
N LYS A 167 -25.50 3.63 -15.25
CA LYS A 167 -26.93 4.01 -15.24
C LYS A 167 -27.13 5.51 -15.44
N ARG A 168 -26.30 6.35 -14.80
CA ARG A 168 -26.34 7.80 -15.00
C ARG A 168 -25.99 8.19 -16.44
N TYR A 169 -24.94 7.58 -16.99
CA TYR A 169 -24.53 7.81 -18.37
C TYR A 169 -25.63 7.41 -19.37
N GLU A 170 -26.24 6.24 -19.20
CA GLU A 170 -27.35 5.78 -20.05
C GLU A 170 -28.55 6.74 -20.01
N LYS A 171 -28.92 7.21 -18.81
CA LYS A 171 -29.98 8.21 -18.63
C LYS A 171 -29.65 9.52 -19.33
N GLU A 172 -28.44 10.05 -19.15
CA GLU A 172 -27.98 11.26 -19.83
C GLU A 172 -28.02 11.12 -21.36
N GLN A 173 -27.60 9.97 -21.90
CA GLN A 173 -27.66 9.71 -23.34
C GLN A 173 -29.10 9.63 -23.87
N ALA A 174 -30.00 9.01 -23.11
CA ALA A 174 -31.42 8.96 -23.45
C ALA A 174 -32.06 10.36 -23.45
N ASP A 175 -31.75 11.18 -22.44
CA ASP A 175 -32.23 12.56 -22.34
C ASP A 175 -31.69 13.43 -23.49
N ILE A 176 -30.39 13.29 -23.83
CA ILE A 176 -29.77 13.97 -24.97
C ILE A 176 -30.45 13.56 -26.28
N LYS A 177 -30.73 12.27 -26.46
CA LYS A 177 -31.41 11.76 -27.66
C LYS A 177 -32.81 12.34 -27.77
N HIS A 178 -33.60 12.27 -26.70
CA HIS A 178 -34.96 12.80 -26.67
C HIS A 178 -35.00 14.31 -26.93
N LEU A 179 -34.07 15.08 -26.34
CA LEU A 179 -33.97 16.51 -26.59
C LEU A 179 -33.60 16.82 -28.05
N LYS A 180 -32.69 16.05 -28.66
CA LYS A 180 -32.35 16.20 -30.08
C LYS A 180 -33.55 15.92 -30.99
N GLU A 181 -34.33 14.88 -30.68
CA GLU A 181 -35.57 14.55 -31.41
C GLU A 181 -36.63 15.65 -31.25
N PHE A 182 -36.76 16.23 -30.05
CA PHE A 182 -37.65 17.36 -29.80
C PHE A 182 -37.24 18.63 -30.56
N ILE A 183 -35.94 18.98 -30.57
CA ILE A 183 -35.43 20.13 -31.33
C ILE A 183 -35.68 19.93 -32.84
N ALA A 184 -35.44 18.71 -33.35
CA ALA A 184 -35.70 18.36 -34.74
C ALA A 184 -37.19 18.51 -35.11
N SER A 185 -38.11 18.08 -34.22
CA SER A 185 -39.54 18.23 -34.45
C SER A 185 -40.01 19.69 -34.34
N CYS A 186 -39.51 20.49 -33.39
CA CYS A 186 -39.83 21.92 -33.34
C CYS A 186 -39.34 22.69 -34.57
N GLY A 187 -38.19 22.31 -35.14
CA GLY A 187 -37.70 22.88 -36.40
C GLY A 187 -38.63 22.61 -37.60
N THR A 188 -39.29 21.44 -37.64
CA THR A 188 -40.30 21.16 -38.67
C THR A 188 -41.62 21.90 -38.40
N TYR A 189 -42.04 22.03 -37.13
CA TYR A 189 -43.21 22.83 -36.75
C TYR A 189 -43.04 24.32 -37.12
N ALA A 190 -41.85 24.91 -36.93
CA ALA A 190 -41.60 26.30 -37.34
C ALA A 190 -41.72 26.50 -38.86
N ASN A 191 -41.32 25.51 -39.66
CA ASN A 191 -41.51 25.52 -41.11
C ASN A 191 -42.97 25.30 -41.52
N LEU A 192 -43.70 24.39 -40.84
CA LEU A 192 -45.13 24.15 -41.06
C LEU A 192 -45.99 25.37 -40.71
N VAL A 193 -45.68 26.08 -39.62
CA VAL A 193 -46.40 27.31 -39.22
C VAL A 193 -46.17 28.45 -40.22
N LYS A 194 -44.94 28.63 -40.72
CA LYS A 194 -44.64 29.59 -41.80
C LYS A 194 -45.40 29.27 -43.09
N GLN A 195 -45.55 27.99 -43.42
CA GLN A 195 -46.30 27.54 -44.61
C GLN A 195 -47.82 27.73 -44.46
N ALA A 196 -48.35 27.58 -43.25
CA ALA A 196 -49.78 27.76 -42.97
C ALA A 196 -50.20 29.24 -42.92
N GLN A 197 -49.30 30.15 -42.50
CA GLN A 197 -49.56 31.60 -42.46
C GLN A 197 -49.39 32.29 -43.83
N SER A 198 -48.88 31.61 -44.86
CA SER A 198 -48.72 32.17 -46.21
C SER A 198 -49.88 31.85 -47.17
N LYS A 199 -50.99 31.32 -46.67
CA LYS A 199 -52.26 31.13 -47.40
C LYS A 199 -53.27 32.17 -46.98
#